data_AF-A0AAN8QAS0-F1
#
_entry.id   AF-A0AAN8QAS0-F1
#
_cell.length_a   1.000
_cell.length_b   1.000
_cell.length_c   1.000
_cell.angle_alpha   90.00
_cell.angle_beta   90.00
_cell.angle_gamma   90.00
#
_symmetry.space_group_name_H-M   'P 1'
#
loop_
_entity.id
_entity.type
_entity.pdbx_description
1 polymer ?
#
loop_
_entity_poly.entity_id
_entity_poly.type
_entity_poly.pdbx_seq_one_letter_code
_entity_poly.pdbx_strand_id
1 'polypeptide(L)'
;MNLTNYKVASKNVGPVIQEIAHFLGKCIKQLPSRQTVDNIVDRKVSIAQKHVSKIVAKESETTLYTDETRKHGHTYQTYIVTDKSQNSYLLGLQEMVNKSSQCTLDVFKEILMDISNHCKEMSDKKNFSAGYELLSNIRNTMSDRASTEKAFNTLLQGYKEEILPKIIDKYADLSEEDKAHCGRINNFFVGYTCWWEWPMFPKQP
;
A
#
# COMPACT_ATOMS: atom_id res chain seq x y z
N MET A 1 -0.26 8.35 -18.74
CA MET A 1 -1.25 8.32 -19.84
C MET A 1 -2.47 9.07 -19.34
N ASN A 2 -2.78 10.23 -19.92
CA ASN A 2 -3.73 11.15 -19.32
C ASN A 2 -5.17 10.58 -19.27
N LEU A 3 -5.52 9.65 -20.16
CA LEU A 3 -6.86 9.05 -20.25
C LEU A 3 -7.26 8.19 -19.05
N THR A 4 -6.32 7.53 -18.37
CA THR A 4 -6.63 6.78 -17.15
C THR A 4 -7.06 7.69 -16.00
N ASN A 5 -6.61 8.96 -16.01
CA ASN A 5 -7.02 9.95 -15.01
C ASN A 5 -8.49 10.37 -15.20
N TYR A 6 -9.03 10.19 -16.41
CA TYR A 6 -10.44 10.41 -16.73
C TYR A 6 -11.28 9.12 -16.60
N LYS A 7 -10.83 8.15 -15.80
CA LYS A 7 -11.53 6.89 -15.52
C LYS A 7 -11.80 6.02 -16.76
N VAL A 8 -11.02 6.19 -17.82
CA VAL A 8 -11.08 5.31 -18.99
C VAL A 8 -10.39 4.00 -18.65
N ALA A 9 -11.13 2.89 -18.69
CA ALA A 9 -10.58 1.55 -18.49
C ALA A 9 -9.51 1.23 -19.56
N SER A 10 -8.45 0.47 -19.21
CA SER A 10 -7.34 0.14 -20.12
C SER A 10 -7.81 -0.41 -21.47
N LYS A 11 -8.82 -1.28 -21.46
CA LYS A 11 -9.44 -1.86 -22.67
C LYS A 11 -10.09 -0.82 -23.60
N ASN A 12 -10.50 0.32 -23.07
CA ASN A 12 -11.19 1.38 -23.80
C ASN A 12 -10.26 2.50 -24.24
N VAL A 13 -8.99 2.48 -23.85
CA VAL A 13 -8.03 3.54 -24.16
C VAL A 13 -7.87 3.73 -25.68
N GLY A 14 -7.64 2.64 -26.43
CA GLY A 14 -7.54 2.69 -27.89
C GLY A 14 -8.82 3.22 -28.55
N PRO A 15 -10.00 2.63 -28.28
CA PRO A 15 -11.28 3.12 -28.79
C PRO A 15 -11.55 4.60 -28.49
N VAL A 16 -11.28 5.07 -27.27
CA VAL A 16 -11.49 6.48 -26.90
C VAL A 16 -10.57 7.41 -27.68
N ILE A 17 -9.30 7.05 -27.89
CA ILE A 17 -8.37 7.84 -28.71
C ILE A 17 -8.88 7.93 -30.15
N GLN A 18 -9.40 6.83 -30.69
CA GLN A 18 -9.93 6.76 -32.05
C GLN A 18 -11.14 7.68 -32.23
N GLU A 19 -12.11 7.62 -31.32
CA GLU A 19 -13.31 8.46 -31.36
C GLU A 19 -12.95 9.94 -31.26
N ILE A 20 -12.09 10.32 -30.30
CA ILE A 20 -11.65 11.72 -30.16
C ILE A 20 -10.93 12.20 -31.43
N ALA A 21 -10.10 11.36 -32.04
CA ALA A 21 -9.41 11.72 -33.27
C ALA A 21 -10.37 11.89 -34.46
N HIS A 22 -11.39 11.02 -34.55
CA HIS A 22 -12.44 11.13 -35.55
C HIS A 22 -13.22 12.45 -35.43
N PHE A 23 -13.61 12.83 -34.20
CA PHE A 23 -14.25 14.13 -33.93
C PHE A 23 -13.38 15.34 -34.34
N LEU A 24 -12.05 15.20 -34.25
CA LEU A 24 -11.10 16.24 -34.64
C LEU A 24 -10.71 16.18 -36.13
N GLY A 25 -11.33 15.32 -36.93
CA GLY A 25 -10.99 15.13 -38.34
C GLY A 25 -9.59 14.55 -38.58
N LYS A 26 -8.99 13.91 -37.56
CA LYS A 26 -7.65 13.33 -37.63
C LYS A 26 -7.72 11.81 -37.82
N CYS A 27 -6.91 11.29 -38.73
CA CYS A 27 -6.72 9.85 -38.90
C CYS A 27 -5.48 9.38 -38.14
N ILE A 28 -5.65 8.47 -37.19
CA ILE A 28 -4.55 7.88 -36.43
C ILE A 28 -4.11 6.59 -37.11
N LYS A 29 -2.83 6.51 -37.49
CA LYS A 29 -2.26 5.32 -38.16
C LYS A 29 -2.04 4.14 -37.21
N GLN A 30 -1.79 4.42 -35.93
CA GLN A 30 -1.48 3.40 -34.95
C GLN A 30 -2.02 3.78 -33.57
N LEU A 31 -2.75 2.85 -32.95
CA LEU A 31 -3.24 2.98 -31.59
C LEU A 31 -2.46 2.02 -30.68
N PRO A 32 -2.30 2.36 -29.39
CA PRO A 32 -1.75 1.41 -28.44
C PRO A 32 -2.68 0.19 -28.36
N SER A 33 -2.12 -1.00 -28.56
CA SER A 33 -2.86 -2.23 -28.35
C SER A 33 -3.22 -2.37 -26.86
N ARG A 34 -4.27 -3.13 -26.56
CA ARG A 34 -4.63 -3.47 -25.17
C ARG A 34 -3.42 -4.00 -24.39
N GLN A 35 -2.67 -4.93 -24.97
CA GLN A 35 -1.47 -5.49 -24.36
C GLN A 35 -0.41 -4.42 -24.06
N THR A 36 -0.25 -3.42 -24.94
CA THR A 36 0.68 -2.31 -24.70
C THR A 36 0.23 -1.48 -23.49
N VAL A 37 -1.07 -1.19 -23.38
CA VAL A 37 -1.62 -0.43 -22.25
C VAL A 37 -1.48 -1.21 -20.95
N ASP A 38 -1.83 -2.51 -20.96
CA ASP A 38 -1.75 -3.38 -19.79
C ASP A 38 -0.29 -3.49 -19.31
N ASN A 39 0.67 -3.74 -20.21
CA ASN A 39 2.11 -3.74 -19.88
C ASN A 39 2.59 -2.42 -19.27
N ILE A 40 2.08 -1.28 -19.73
CA ILE A 40 2.42 0.03 -19.15
C ILE A 40 1.86 0.14 -17.72
N VAL A 41 0.64 -0.34 -17.48
CA VAL A 41 0.04 -0.34 -16.13
C VAL A 41 0.85 -1.22 -15.19
N ASP A 42 1.21 -2.43 -15.61
CA ASP A 42 2.01 -3.36 -14.79
C ASP A 42 3.38 -2.77 -14.45
N ARG A 43 4.06 -2.17 -15.44
CA ARG A 43 5.34 -1.49 -15.21
C ARG A 43 5.21 -0.29 -14.26
N LYS A 44 4.10 0.45 -14.29
CA LYS A 44 3.86 1.54 -13.32
C LYS A 44 3.75 1.00 -11.90
N VAL A 45 3.07 -0.13 -11.69
CA VAL A 45 2.96 -0.76 -10.37
C VAL A 45 4.35 -1.13 -9.85
N SER A 46 5.17 -1.78 -10.69
CA SER A 46 6.55 -2.11 -10.32
C SER A 46 7.39 -0.87 -9.97
N ILE A 47 7.27 0.22 -10.73
CA ILE A 47 7.95 1.49 -10.43
C ILE A 47 7.45 2.07 -9.11
N ALA A 48 6.14 2.05 -8.86
CA ALA A 48 5.56 2.54 -7.61
C ALA A 48 6.06 1.73 -6.41
N GLN A 49 6.11 0.40 -6.50
CA GLN A 49 6.65 -0.46 -5.44
C GLN A 49 8.14 -0.16 -5.19
N LYS A 50 8.96 -0.04 -6.24
CA LYS A 50 10.37 0.38 -6.12
C LYS A 50 10.52 1.76 -5.47
N HIS A 51 9.59 2.68 -5.73
CA HIS A 51 9.58 4.02 -5.14
C HIS A 51 9.21 3.98 -3.65
N VAL A 52 8.13 3.26 -3.30
CA VAL A 52 7.71 3.05 -1.90
C VAL A 52 8.84 2.45 -1.08
N SER A 53 9.53 1.42 -1.58
CA SER A 53 10.68 0.84 -0.87
C SER A 53 11.82 1.83 -0.66
N LYS A 54 12.09 2.73 -1.61
CA LYS A 54 13.20 3.69 -1.46
C LYS A 54 12.91 4.80 -0.46
N ILE A 55 11.64 5.21 -0.35
CA ILE A 55 11.22 6.31 0.51
C ILE A 55 10.78 5.76 1.86
N VAL A 56 9.73 4.94 1.88
CA VAL A 56 9.06 4.50 3.10
C VAL A 56 9.94 3.56 3.94
N ALA A 57 10.82 2.76 3.34
CA ALA A 57 11.73 1.90 4.11
C ALA A 57 12.83 2.69 4.84
N LYS A 58 13.11 3.94 4.44
CA LYS A 58 14.09 4.81 5.10
C LYS A 58 13.47 5.71 6.17
N GLU A 59 12.15 5.89 6.12
CA GLU A 59 11.42 6.69 7.08
C GLU A 59 11.19 5.92 8.37
N SER A 60 11.32 6.60 9.51
CA SER A 60 11.02 6.05 10.83
C SER A 60 9.61 6.46 11.26
N GLU A 61 8.96 5.63 12.07
CA GLU A 61 7.67 5.95 12.71
C GLU A 61 6.51 6.18 11.74
N THR A 62 6.34 5.25 10.82
CA THR A 62 5.25 5.30 9.85
C THR A 62 3.93 4.82 10.47
N THR A 63 2.81 5.28 9.90
CA THR A 63 1.46 4.88 10.32
C THR A 63 0.80 4.06 9.22
N LEU A 64 0.33 2.86 9.55
CA LEU A 64 -0.42 1.99 8.66
C LEU A 64 -1.92 2.25 8.79
N TYR A 65 -2.59 2.52 7.67
CA TYR A 65 -4.02 2.66 7.58
C TYR A 65 -4.60 1.44 6.87
N THR A 66 -5.67 0.92 7.44
CA THR A 66 -6.45 -0.18 6.87
C THR A 66 -7.87 0.32 6.62
N ASP A 67 -8.37 0.12 5.40
CA ASP A 67 -9.75 0.47 5.03
C ASP A 67 -10.38 -0.64 4.18
N GLU A 68 -11.62 -0.97 4.51
CA GLU A 68 -12.39 -2.02 3.85
C GLU A 68 -13.48 -1.38 2.98
N THR A 69 -13.61 -1.84 1.74
CA THR A 69 -14.73 -1.46 0.88
C THR A 69 -15.36 -2.67 0.22
N ARG A 70 -16.66 -2.59 -0.06
CA ARG A 70 -17.43 -3.65 -0.73
C ARG A 70 -17.98 -3.15 -2.05
N LYS A 71 -17.76 -3.93 -3.11
CA LYS A 71 -18.23 -3.60 -4.46
C LYS A 71 -18.65 -4.85 -5.22
N HIS A 72 -19.89 -4.87 -5.71
CA HIS A 72 -20.47 -5.99 -6.46
C HIS A 72 -20.36 -7.36 -5.77
N GLY A 73 -20.50 -7.40 -4.44
CA GLY A 73 -20.38 -8.64 -3.66
C GLY A 73 -18.95 -9.04 -3.28
N HIS A 74 -17.94 -8.35 -3.82
CA HIS A 74 -16.54 -8.55 -3.47
C HIS A 74 -16.11 -7.58 -2.36
N THR A 75 -15.28 -8.06 -1.44
CA THR A 75 -14.70 -7.24 -0.36
C THR A 75 -13.25 -6.94 -0.72
N TYR A 76 -12.85 -5.68 -0.63
CA TYR A 76 -11.49 -5.23 -0.92
C TYR A 76 -10.92 -4.54 0.32
N GLN A 77 -9.65 -4.84 0.60
CA GLN A 77 -8.89 -4.21 1.67
C GLN A 77 -7.79 -3.34 1.08
N THR A 78 -7.68 -2.13 1.59
CA THR A 78 -6.64 -1.16 1.22
C THR A 78 -5.65 -1.02 2.36
N TYR A 79 -4.35 -0.96 2.00
CA TYR A 79 -3.26 -0.70 2.93
C TYR A 79 -2.53 0.55 2.50
N ILE A 80 -2.52 1.58 3.34
CA ILE A 80 -1.88 2.86 3.07
C ILE A 80 -0.89 3.12 4.19
N VAL A 81 0.29 3.64 3.86
CA VAL A 81 1.26 4.07 4.87
C VAL A 81 1.51 5.56 4.74
N THR A 82 1.58 6.26 5.87
CA THR A 82 2.01 7.66 5.90
C THR A 82 3.40 7.81 6.50
N ASP A 83 4.15 8.76 5.96
CA ASP A 83 5.41 9.23 6.53
C ASP A 83 5.18 10.36 7.55
N LYS A 84 6.26 10.80 8.20
CA LYS A 84 6.25 11.93 9.14
C LYS A 84 5.82 13.26 8.51
N SER A 85 6.01 13.40 7.20
CA SER A 85 5.61 14.58 6.43
C SER A 85 4.14 14.52 5.99
N GLN A 86 3.38 13.51 6.45
CA GLN A 86 1.98 13.26 6.10
C GLN A 86 1.75 12.94 4.62
N ASN A 87 2.78 12.51 3.90
CA ASN A 87 2.58 11.96 2.56
C ASN A 87 2.03 10.54 2.69
N SER A 88 1.00 10.24 1.91
CA SER A 88 0.33 8.93 1.90
C SER A 88 0.78 8.09 0.72
N TYR A 89 1.17 6.85 0.99
CA TYR A 89 1.61 5.88 0.02
C TYR A 89 0.69 4.67 0.05
N LEU A 90 0.02 4.40 -1.07
CA LEU A 90 -0.76 3.18 -1.23
C LEU A 90 0.18 1.98 -1.41
N LEU A 91 0.15 1.04 -0.47
CA LEU A 91 0.90 -0.20 -0.57
C LEU A 91 0.20 -1.21 -1.47
N GLY A 92 -1.12 -1.32 -1.35
CA GLY A 92 -1.90 -2.24 -2.14
C GLY A 92 -3.39 -2.17 -1.86
N LEU A 93 -4.15 -2.65 -2.84
CA LEU A 93 -5.58 -2.91 -2.77
C LEU A 93 -5.76 -4.37 -3.21
N GLN A 94 -6.27 -5.22 -2.31
CA GLN A 94 -6.45 -6.64 -2.59
C GLN A 94 -7.87 -7.08 -2.27
N GLU A 95 -8.36 -8.05 -3.02
CA GLU A 95 -9.63 -8.71 -2.73
C GLU A 95 -9.46 -9.70 -1.58
N MET A 96 -10.37 -9.63 -0.62
CA MET A 96 -10.36 -10.49 0.57
C MET A 96 -11.28 -11.68 0.35
N VAL A 97 -10.74 -12.90 0.45
CA VAL A 97 -11.52 -14.14 0.38
C VAL A 97 -12.53 -14.22 1.54
N ASN A 98 -12.10 -13.79 2.73
CA ASN A 98 -12.95 -13.67 3.90
C ASN A 98 -12.49 -12.49 4.78
N LYS A 99 -13.32 -12.14 5.76
CA LYS A 99 -13.11 -11.00 6.66
C LYS A 99 -12.36 -11.37 7.95
N SER A 100 -11.64 -12.48 7.96
CA SER A 100 -10.88 -12.86 9.15
C SER A 100 -9.63 -11.99 9.27
N SER A 101 -9.24 -11.68 10.51
CA SER A 101 -8.00 -10.94 10.81
C SER A 101 -6.76 -11.66 10.28
N GLN A 102 -6.80 -13.00 10.23
CA GLN A 102 -5.73 -13.81 9.66
C GLN A 102 -5.60 -13.59 8.15
N CYS A 103 -6.72 -13.62 7.43
CA CYS A 103 -6.72 -13.34 5.99
C CYS A 103 -6.19 -11.93 5.71
N THR A 104 -6.59 -10.92 6.49
CA THR A 104 -6.06 -9.55 6.39
C THR A 104 -4.54 -9.53 6.56
N LEU A 105 -4.02 -10.23 7.57
CA LEU A 105 -2.58 -10.33 7.76
C LEU A 105 -1.87 -11.04 6.60
N ASP A 106 -2.42 -12.15 6.12
CA ASP A 106 -1.80 -12.93 5.04
C ASP A 106 -1.72 -12.11 3.75
N VAL A 107 -2.79 -11.38 3.41
CA VAL A 107 -2.79 -10.43 2.29
C VAL A 107 -1.75 -9.32 2.50
N PHE A 108 -1.64 -8.79 3.72
CA PHE A 108 -0.61 -7.79 4.01
C PHE A 108 0.82 -8.36 3.84
N LYS A 109 1.06 -9.60 4.27
CA LYS A 109 2.34 -10.30 4.06
C LYS A 109 2.66 -10.49 2.58
N GLU A 110 1.66 -10.86 1.77
CA GLU A 110 1.81 -10.97 0.31
C GLU A 110 2.24 -9.62 -0.30
N ILE A 111 1.59 -8.52 0.09
CA ILE A 111 1.94 -7.17 -0.38
C ILE A 111 3.40 -6.83 -0.01
N LEU A 112 3.83 -7.10 1.23
CA LEU A 112 5.21 -6.86 1.65
C LEU A 112 6.21 -7.73 0.87
N MET A 113 5.85 -8.97 0.57
CA MET A 113 6.65 -9.88 -0.22
C MET A 113 6.76 -9.43 -1.68
N ASP A 114 5.68 -8.92 -2.27
CA ASP A 114 5.67 -8.36 -3.61
C ASP A 114 6.56 -7.13 -3.71
N ILE A 115 6.44 -6.20 -2.77
CA ILE A 115 7.32 -5.02 -2.67
C ILE A 115 8.79 -5.47 -2.60
N SER A 116 9.07 -6.48 -1.78
CA SER A 116 10.42 -7.04 -1.64
C SER A 116 10.93 -7.66 -2.93
N ASN A 117 10.10 -8.47 -3.62
CA ASN A 117 10.47 -9.18 -4.84
C ASN A 117 10.83 -8.20 -5.97
N HIS A 118 10.08 -7.11 -6.11
CA HIS A 118 10.36 -6.09 -7.12
C HIS A 118 11.63 -5.28 -6.81
N CYS A 119 12.13 -5.31 -5.58
CA CYS A 119 13.34 -4.58 -5.18
C CYS A 119 14.63 -5.41 -5.21
N LYS A 120 14.55 -6.74 -5.35
CA LYS A 120 15.70 -7.65 -5.35
C LYS A 120 16.75 -7.36 -6.43
N GLU A 121 16.38 -6.71 -7.53
CA GLU A 121 17.29 -6.40 -8.64
C GLU A 121 18.29 -5.26 -8.33
N MET A 122 18.12 -4.53 -7.23
CA MET A 122 18.85 -3.26 -6.98
C MET A 122 19.89 -3.32 -5.85
N SER A 123 20.07 -4.45 -5.17
CA SER A 123 20.98 -4.55 -4.02
C SER A 123 22.00 -5.68 -4.14
N ASP A 124 23.22 -5.34 -4.60
CA ASP A 124 24.45 -6.17 -4.56
C ASP A 124 25.00 -6.38 -3.14
N LYS A 125 24.23 -6.09 -2.09
CA LYS A 125 24.65 -6.32 -0.71
C LYS A 125 23.62 -7.20 -0.03
N LYS A 126 24.10 -8.29 0.57
CA LYS A 126 23.42 -8.99 1.66
C LYS A 126 22.76 -7.94 2.56
N ASN A 127 21.49 -8.15 2.89
CA ASN A 127 20.80 -7.72 4.12
C ASN A 127 19.43 -7.09 3.84
N PHE A 128 18.41 -7.90 4.14
CA PHE A 128 16.98 -7.58 4.37
C PHE A 128 16.08 -7.21 3.19
N SER A 129 14.86 -7.72 3.27
CA SER A 129 13.82 -7.49 2.27
C SER A 129 13.16 -6.14 2.57
N ALA A 130 13.01 -5.29 1.54
CA ALA A 130 12.44 -3.95 1.70
C ALA A 130 11.06 -3.94 2.37
N GLY A 131 10.27 -5.02 2.22
CA GLY A 131 9.00 -5.19 2.93
C GLY A 131 9.16 -5.42 4.43
N TYR A 132 10.20 -6.13 4.86
CA TYR A 132 10.49 -6.30 6.29
C TYR A 132 10.98 -5.00 6.92
N GLU A 133 11.85 -4.25 6.22
CA GLU A 133 12.25 -2.90 6.67
C GLU A 133 11.02 -2.00 6.84
N LEU A 134 10.12 -1.98 5.86
CA LEU A 134 8.86 -1.24 5.92
C LEU A 134 8.03 -1.65 7.15
N LEU A 135 7.88 -2.94 7.40
CA LEU A 135 7.16 -3.44 8.58
C LEU A 135 7.80 -2.97 9.90
N SER A 136 9.14 -2.97 9.98
CA SER A 136 9.84 -2.54 11.18
C SER A 136 9.60 -1.08 11.53
N ASN A 137 9.41 -0.24 10.50
CA ASN A 137 9.16 1.19 10.64
C ASN A 137 7.74 1.54 11.05
N ILE A 138 6.77 0.63 10.87
CA ILE A 138 5.37 0.84 11.28
C ILE A 138 5.31 0.91 12.80
N ARG A 139 4.95 2.08 13.32
CA ARG A 139 4.78 2.32 14.76
C ARG A 139 3.33 2.46 15.17
N ASN A 140 2.50 2.92 14.25
CA ASN A 140 1.12 3.20 14.52
C ASN A 140 0.24 2.48 13.50
N THR A 141 -0.94 2.05 13.93
CA THR A 141 -2.01 1.62 13.04
C THR A 141 -3.20 2.55 13.21
N MET A 142 -3.95 2.78 12.14
CA MET A 142 -5.19 3.55 12.16
C MET A 142 -6.26 2.80 11.37
N SER A 143 -7.26 2.29 12.08
CA SER A 143 -8.31 1.43 11.52
C SER A 143 -9.68 1.78 12.10
N ASP A 144 -10.73 1.10 11.64
CA ASP A 144 -12.02 1.14 12.31
C ASP A 144 -11.99 0.34 13.65
N ARG A 145 -13.04 0.47 14.46
CA ARG A 145 -13.17 -0.23 15.75
C ARG A 145 -13.67 -1.67 15.64
N ALA A 146 -13.71 -2.27 14.45
CA ALA A 146 -14.21 -3.62 14.27
C ALA A 146 -13.36 -4.63 15.07
N SER A 147 -14.01 -5.70 15.53
CA SER A 147 -13.32 -6.77 16.26
C SER A 147 -12.23 -7.44 15.41
N THR A 148 -12.45 -7.52 14.10
CA THR A 148 -11.49 -8.05 13.11
C THR A 148 -10.23 -7.19 13.04
N GLU A 149 -10.36 -5.87 12.99
CA GLU A 149 -9.20 -4.95 12.97
C GLU A 149 -8.41 -4.97 14.28
N LYS A 150 -9.10 -5.07 15.42
CA LYS A 150 -8.43 -5.26 16.72
C LYS A 150 -7.61 -6.55 16.75
N ALA A 151 -8.20 -7.64 16.28
CA ALA A 151 -7.49 -8.93 16.19
C ALA A 151 -6.33 -8.88 15.18
N PHE A 152 -6.51 -8.19 14.05
CA PHE A 152 -5.46 -7.96 13.07
C PHE A 152 -4.27 -7.20 13.68
N ASN A 153 -4.52 -6.12 14.43
CA ASN A 153 -3.47 -5.35 15.08
C ASN A 153 -2.64 -6.20 16.07
N THR A 154 -3.28 -7.09 16.84
CA THR A 154 -2.57 -8.04 17.70
C THR A 154 -1.70 -8.99 16.90
N LEU A 155 -2.22 -9.54 15.79
CA LEU A 155 -1.47 -10.44 14.92
C LEU A 155 -0.31 -9.72 14.22
N LEU A 156 -0.51 -8.47 13.81
CA LEU A 156 0.51 -7.63 13.19
C LEU A 156 1.67 -7.36 14.15
N GLN A 157 1.37 -7.07 15.41
CA GLN A 157 2.39 -6.89 16.45
C GLN A 157 3.21 -8.18 16.64
N GLY A 158 2.55 -9.34 16.77
CA GLY A 158 3.26 -10.63 16.89
C GLY A 158 4.14 -10.91 15.66
N TYR A 159 3.63 -10.63 14.46
CA TYR A 159 4.41 -10.79 13.23
C TYR A 159 5.63 -9.85 13.17
N LYS A 160 5.49 -8.61 13.67
CA LYS A 160 6.60 -7.66 13.78
C LYS A 160 7.67 -8.19 14.75
N GLU A 161 7.27 -8.67 15.92
CA GLU A 161 8.18 -9.24 16.93
C GLU A 161 8.97 -10.45 16.38
N GLU A 162 8.37 -11.30 15.55
CA GLU A 162 9.07 -12.41 14.88
C GLU A 162 10.13 -11.96 13.86
N ILE A 163 9.97 -10.78 13.28
CA ILE A 163 10.81 -10.26 12.19
C ILE A 163 11.94 -9.36 12.70
N LEU A 164 11.72 -8.62 13.79
CA LEU A 164 12.73 -7.70 14.34
C LEU A 164 14.12 -8.32 14.58
N PRO A 165 14.24 -9.56 15.11
CA PRO A 165 15.55 -10.21 15.27
C PRO A 165 16.29 -10.45 13.96
N LYS A 166 15.55 -10.52 12.85
CA LYS A 166 16.13 -10.69 11.53
C LYS A 166 16.70 -9.36 11.07
N ILE A 167 15.98 -8.25 11.19
CA ILE A 167 16.36 -6.95 10.61
C ILE A 167 17.41 -6.20 11.44
N ILE A 168 17.26 -6.16 12.76
CA ILE A 168 18.08 -5.31 13.61
C ILE A 168 19.40 -6.03 13.91
N ASP A 169 20.51 -5.48 13.43
CA ASP A 169 21.85 -5.95 13.77
C ASP A 169 22.03 -5.92 15.30
N LYS A 170 22.50 -7.03 15.87
CA LYS A 170 22.69 -7.20 17.32
C LYS A 170 21.41 -7.05 18.15
N TYR A 171 20.24 -7.41 17.59
CA TYR A 171 18.98 -7.43 18.35
C TYR A 171 19.08 -8.24 19.65
N ALA A 172 19.88 -9.31 19.67
CA ALA A 172 20.11 -10.12 20.86
C ALA A 172 20.74 -9.34 22.03
N ASP A 173 21.58 -8.35 21.72
CA ASP A 173 22.34 -7.53 22.67
C ASP A 173 21.52 -6.35 23.22
N LEU A 174 20.33 -6.08 22.65
CA LEU A 174 19.43 -5.05 23.14
C LEU A 174 18.85 -5.44 24.51
N SER A 175 18.55 -4.41 25.32
CA SER A 175 17.81 -4.61 26.56
C SER A 175 16.39 -5.11 26.27
N GLU A 176 15.79 -5.84 27.22
CA GLU A 176 14.39 -6.29 27.07
C GLU A 176 13.42 -5.10 26.95
N GLU A 177 13.76 -3.95 27.55
CA GLU A 177 13.00 -2.71 27.41
C GLU A 177 13.05 -2.14 26.00
N ASP A 178 14.25 -2.13 25.37
CA ASP A 178 14.43 -1.67 23.99
C ASP A 178 13.76 -2.62 22.99
N LYS A 179 13.84 -3.93 23.23
CA LYS A 179 13.14 -4.94 22.42
C LYS A 179 11.63 -4.74 22.46
N ALA A 180 11.08 -4.55 23.65
CA ALA A 180 9.66 -4.25 23.84
C ALA A 180 9.28 -2.92 23.19
N HIS A 181 10.15 -1.92 23.26
CA HIS A 181 9.94 -0.64 22.59
C HIS A 181 9.91 -0.81 21.07
N CYS A 182 10.84 -1.55 20.46
CA CYS A 182 10.88 -1.83 19.02
C CYS A 182 9.67 -2.63 18.52
N GLY A 183 9.19 -3.60 19.30
CA GLY A 183 8.03 -4.45 18.97
C GLY A 183 6.70 -3.71 19.03
N ARG A 184 6.57 -2.69 19.91
CA ARG A 184 5.30 -2.02 20.17
C ARG A 184 4.71 -1.35 18.93
N ILE A 185 3.40 -1.55 18.77
CA ILE A 185 2.54 -0.85 17.81
C ILE A 185 1.46 -0.11 18.59
N ASN A 186 1.29 1.18 18.31
CA ASN A 186 0.22 2.00 18.87
C ASN A 186 -1.02 1.89 17.99
N ASN A 187 -2.15 1.49 18.56
CA ASN A 187 -3.39 1.30 17.81
C ASN A 187 -4.31 2.51 17.96
N PHE A 188 -4.55 3.21 16.87
CA PHE A 188 -5.53 4.29 16.79
C PHE A 188 -6.78 3.80 16.08
N PHE A 189 -7.94 4.18 16.61
CA PHE A 189 -9.22 3.78 16.03
C PHE A 189 -10.10 4.96 15.71
N VAL A 190 -10.53 5.05 14.46
CA VAL A 190 -11.47 6.09 14.00
C VAL A 190 -12.88 5.74 14.48
N GLY A 191 -13.54 6.70 15.13
CA GLY A 191 -14.95 6.61 15.50
C GLY A 191 -15.84 7.31 14.45
N TYR A 192 -17.08 6.86 14.31
CA TYR A 192 -18.07 7.34 13.32
C TYR A 192 -18.50 8.82 13.43
N THR A 193 -17.76 9.66 14.16
CA THR A 193 -18.13 11.05 14.45
C THR A 193 -17.28 12.13 13.77
N CYS A 194 -16.44 11.79 12.77
CA CYS A 194 -15.54 12.81 12.18
C CYS A 194 -15.26 12.66 10.67
N TRP A 195 -16.27 12.31 9.87
CA TRP A 195 -16.15 12.39 8.40
C TRP A 195 -16.44 13.79 7.82
N TRP A 196 -16.83 14.77 8.65
CA TRP A 196 -17.29 16.09 8.17
C TRP A 196 -16.31 17.25 8.44
N GLU A 197 -15.25 17.03 9.23
CA GLU A 197 -14.36 18.10 9.68
C GLU A 197 -12.88 17.79 9.46
N TRP A 198 -12.52 17.27 8.28
CA TRP A 198 -11.13 17.34 7.80
C TRP A 198 -11.05 18.28 6.59
N PRO A 199 -10.21 19.34 6.65
CA PRO A 199 -10.10 20.35 5.62
C PRO A 199 -9.23 19.83 4.46
N MET A 200 -9.70 18.81 3.74
CA MET A 200 -9.02 18.29 2.54
C MET A 200 -9.68 18.73 1.23
N PHE A 201 -10.67 19.62 1.30
CA PHE A 201 -11.17 20.33 0.12
C PHE A 201 -11.32 21.82 0.46
N PRO A 202 -10.49 22.72 -0.11
CA PRO A 202 -10.87 24.12 -0.14
C PRO A 202 -12.19 24.20 -0.90
N LYS A 203 -13.26 24.63 -0.22
CA LYS A 203 -14.47 25.07 -0.91
C LYS A 203 -14.03 26.23 -1.81
N GLN A 204 -13.97 25.98 -3.11
CA GLN A 204 -13.81 27.07 -4.07
C GLN A 204 -15.04 27.99 -4.00
N PRO A 205 -14.84 29.30 -4.22
CA PRO A 205 -15.84 30.34 -3.97
C PRO A 205 -17.11 30.21 -4.81
#